data_AF-N8VQ22-F1
#
_entry.id   AF-N8VQ22-F1
#
_cell.length_a   1.000
_cell.length_b   1.000
_cell.length_c   1.000
_cell.angle_alpha   90.00
_cell.angle_beta   90.00
_cell.angle_gamma   90.00
#
_symmetry.space_group_name_H-M   'P 1'
#
loop_
_entity.id
_entity.type
_entity.pdbx_description
1 polymer ?
#
loop_
_entity_poly.entity_id
_entity_poly.type
_entity_poly.pdbx_seq_one_letter_code
_entity_poly.pdbx_strand_id
1 'polypeptide(L)'
;MARSLENEITASLTEICCNSSKEFTGLGIVFYKSLNNLPYLTLHEKKLSSDLCFSYPIKTLLKISEYSSPYHDGFHFIDIKTMEITHISQYISPPVELINDLNLEAITPCGAREMTAFLTSKIDGILCVGLISSDKIIKIFKNGIDIYEQVKV
;
A
#
# COMPACT_ATOMS: atom_id res chain seq x y z
N MET A 1 -1.18 11.93 -24.71
CA MET A 1 -2.15 10.99 -24.11
C MET A 1 -1.93 11.03 -22.61
N ALA A 2 -2.94 11.41 -21.82
CA ALA A 2 -2.83 11.32 -20.36
C ALA A 2 -2.67 9.84 -19.98
N ARG A 3 -1.67 9.52 -19.15
CA ARG A 3 -1.60 8.18 -18.53
C ARG A 3 -2.88 8.00 -17.69
N SER A 4 -3.53 6.84 -17.78
CA SER A 4 -4.55 6.50 -16.79
C SER A 4 -3.90 6.45 -15.40
N LEU A 5 -4.66 6.82 -14.37
CA LEU A 5 -4.16 6.81 -12.99
C LEU A 5 -3.62 5.43 -12.57
N GLU A 6 -4.24 4.35 -13.05
CA GLU A 6 -3.76 2.99 -12.83
C GLU A 6 -2.35 2.76 -13.40
N ASN A 7 -2.07 3.29 -14.60
CA ASN A 7 -0.73 3.20 -15.19
C ASN A 7 0.31 4.01 -14.39
N GLU A 8 -0.09 5.12 -13.78
CA GLU A 8 0.78 5.91 -12.92
C GLU A 8 1.08 5.19 -11.59
N ILE A 9 0.07 4.53 -11.01
CA ILE A 9 0.24 3.69 -9.81
C ILE A 9 1.17 2.53 -10.11
N THR A 10 0.92 1.76 -11.18
CA THR A 10 1.79 0.64 -11.57
C THR A 10 3.20 1.12 -11.83
N ALA A 11 3.39 2.22 -12.57
CA ALA A 11 4.72 2.78 -12.82
C ALA A 11 5.44 3.18 -11.52
N SER A 12 4.72 3.79 -10.56
CA SER A 12 5.28 4.18 -9.26
C SER A 12 5.72 2.97 -8.43
N LEU A 13 4.91 1.90 -8.41
CA LEU A 13 5.26 0.65 -7.71
C LEU A 13 6.46 -0.03 -8.37
N THR A 14 6.52 -0.09 -9.70
CA THR A 14 7.68 -0.60 -10.44
C THR A 14 8.92 0.23 -10.14
N GLU A 15 8.82 1.55 -10.10
CA GLU A 15 9.95 2.43 -9.78
C GLU A 15 10.49 2.18 -8.37
N ILE A 16 9.61 2.09 -7.35
CA ILE A 16 10.00 1.75 -5.97
C ILE A 16 10.66 0.36 -5.94
N CYS A 17 10.08 -0.62 -6.62
CA CYS A 17 10.62 -1.97 -6.68
C CYS A 17 12.03 -2.02 -7.29
N CYS A 18 12.25 -1.33 -8.41
CA CYS A 18 13.54 -1.24 -9.09
C CYS A 18 14.61 -0.51 -8.25
N ASN A 19 14.22 0.52 -7.50
CA ASN A 19 15.14 1.35 -6.72
C ASN A 19 15.30 0.92 -5.25
N SER A 20 14.53 -0.09 -4.80
CA SER A 20 14.61 -0.60 -3.43
C SER A 20 15.97 -1.26 -3.14
N SER A 21 16.51 -0.95 -1.96
CA SER A 21 17.80 -1.47 -1.48
C SER A 21 17.70 -2.93 -1.03
N LYS A 22 18.80 -3.50 -0.52
CA LYS A 22 18.81 -4.85 0.06
C LYS A 22 18.11 -4.92 1.42
N GLU A 23 17.97 -3.77 2.09
CA GLU A 23 17.31 -3.64 3.40
C GLU A 23 15.80 -3.46 3.26
N PHE A 24 15.25 -3.57 2.05
CA PHE A 24 13.83 -3.39 1.78
C PHE A 24 12.98 -4.49 2.42
N THR A 25 12.01 -4.11 3.25
CA THR A 25 11.17 -5.05 4.01
C THR A 25 9.85 -5.42 3.33
N GLY A 26 9.61 -4.86 2.14
CA GLY A 26 8.28 -4.81 1.55
C GLY A 26 7.56 -3.50 1.90
N LEU A 27 6.47 -3.23 1.18
CA LEU A 27 5.74 -1.98 1.24
C LEU A 27 4.25 -2.22 0.95
N GLY A 28 3.38 -1.60 1.73
CA GLY A 28 1.94 -1.53 1.46
C GLY A 28 1.48 -0.10 1.26
N ILE A 29 0.78 0.18 0.16
CA ILE A 29 0.29 1.52 -0.19
C ILE A 29 -1.21 1.47 -0.46
N VAL A 30 -1.97 2.27 0.26
CA VAL A 30 -3.40 2.49 0.01
C VAL A 30 -3.57 3.76 -0.81
N PHE A 31 -4.11 3.61 -2.02
CA PHE A 31 -4.51 4.74 -2.86
C PHE A 31 -5.99 5.01 -2.61
N TYR A 32 -6.33 6.18 -2.07
CA TYR A 32 -7.69 6.46 -1.61
C TYR A 32 -8.28 7.76 -2.19
N LYS A 33 -9.60 7.76 -2.29
CA LYS A 33 -10.49 8.90 -2.57
C LYS A 33 -11.05 9.51 -1.28
N SER A 34 -11.35 8.65 -0.30
CA SER A 34 -11.86 9.00 1.02
C SER A 34 -11.45 7.93 2.02
N LEU A 35 -11.19 8.33 3.27
CA LEU A 35 -10.83 7.43 4.38
C LEU A 35 -12.00 7.17 5.34
N ASN A 36 -13.20 7.70 5.06
CA ASN A 36 -14.31 7.69 6.02
C ASN A 36 -14.72 6.30 6.51
N ASN A 37 -14.52 5.27 5.67
CA ASN A 37 -14.90 3.89 5.97
C ASN A 37 -13.68 3.00 6.28
N LEU A 38 -12.47 3.57 6.31
CA LEU A 38 -11.25 2.83 6.59
C LEU A 38 -10.86 3.02 8.06
N PRO A 39 -10.99 2.00 8.92
CA PRO A 39 -10.39 2.03 10.26
C PRO A 39 -8.86 1.88 10.17
N TYR A 40 -8.13 2.86 10.70
CA TYR A 40 -6.68 2.84 10.77
C TYR A 40 -6.14 3.48 12.06
N LEU A 41 -4.94 3.07 12.46
CA LEU A 41 -4.22 3.60 13.62
C LEU A 41 -2.74 3.80 13.26
N THR A 42 -2.15 4.90 13.74
CA THR A 42 -0.72 5.18 13.52
C THR A 42 0.14 4.29 14.42
N LEU A 43 1.15 3.64 13.84
CA LEU A 43 2.09 2.74 14.54
C LEU A 43 3.33 3.43 15.11
N HIS A 44 3.42 4.75 15.01
CA HIS A 44 4.58 5.52 15.47
C HIS A 44 4.20 6.60 16.50
N GLU A 45 5.12 6.87 17.43
CA GLU A 45 4.94 7.86 18.50
C GLU A 45 5.15 9.29 17.98
N LYS A 46 4.15 9.83 17.27
CA LYS A 46 3.87 11.23 16.86
C LYS A 46 4.95 12.12 16.24
N LYS A 47 6.25 12.01 16.56
CA LYS A 47 7.27 12.92 16.03
C LYS A 47 7.86 12.37 14.74
N LEU A 48 7.24 12.76 13.64
CA LEU A 48 7.77 12.52 12.31
C LEU A 48 9.15 13.16 12.16
N SER A 49 10.05 12.47 11.46
CA SER A 49 11.34 13.02 11.12
C SER A 49 11.18 14.19 10.15
N SER A 50 11.91 15.29 10.39
CA SER A 50 11.83 16.52 9.59
C SER A 50 12.35 16.37 8.16
N ASP A 51 13.01 15.25 7.86
CA ASP A 51 13.59 14.93 6.56
C ASP A 51 12.67 14.07 5.67
N LEU A 52 11.44 13.78 6.13
CA LEU A 52 10.40 13.16 5.32
C LEU A 52 9.71 14.22 4.46
N CYS A 53 9.53 13.95 3.16
CA CYS A 53 8.88 14.89 2.25
C CYS A 53 7.71 14.22 1.53
N PHE A 54 6.50 14.49 2.02
CA PHE A 54 5.29 13.81 1.58
C PHE A 54 4.83 14.17 0.16
N SER A 55 5.26 15.31 -0.37
CA SER A 55 5.09 15.70 -1.78
C SER A 55 6.00 14.95 -2.75
N TYR A 56 6.99 14.19 -2.26
CA TYR A 56 7.84 13.31 -3.07
C TYR A 56 7.64 11.84 -2.62
N PRO A 57 6.50 11.22 -3.00
CA PRO A 57 6.05 9.94 -2.44
C PRO A 57 7.08 8.83 -2.64
N ILE A 58 7.59 8.62 -3.85
CA ILE A 58 8.53 7.54 -4.17
C ILE A 58 9.80 7.64 -3.34
N LYS A 59 10.41 8.83 -3.26
CA LYS A 59 11.63 9.07 -2.47
C LYS A 59 11.40 8.78 -0.99
N THR A 60 10.26 9.24 -0.46
CA THR A 60 9.91 9.02 0.95
C THR A 60 9.62 7.55 1.23
N LEU A 61 8.87 6.86 0.35
CA LEU A 61 8.53 5.44 0.49
C LEU A 61 9.77 4.56 0.46
N LEU A 62 10.69 4.77 -0.48
CA LEU A 62 11.98 4.07 -0.54
C LEU A 62 12.72 4.16 0.79
N LYS A 63 12.82 5.37 1.34
CA LYS A 63 13.51 5.61 2.61
C LYS A 63 12.83 4.94 3.79
N ILE A 64 11.51 5.06 3.91
CA ILE A 64 10.81 4.53 5.08
C ILE A 64 10.65 3.01 5.05
N SER A 65 10.79 2.38 3.87
CA SER A 65 10.68 0.94 3.65
C SER A 65 11.95 0.12 3.95
N GLU A 66 13.01 0.78 4.45
CA GLU A 66 14.21 0.08 4.90
C GLU A 66 14.01 -0.49 6.31
N TYR A 67 14.59 -1.66 6.59
CA TYR A 67 14.49 -2.32 7.90
C TYR A 67 14.92 -1.44 9.08
N SER A 68 15.89 -0.55 8.85
CA SER A 68 16.39 0.41 9.84
C SER A 68 15.41 1.53 10.18
N SER A 69 14.44 1.80 9.30
CA SER A 69 13.44 2.85 9.49
C SER A 69 12.38 2.39 10.49
N PRO A 70 12.02 3.20 11.51
CA PRO A 70 10.91 2.85 12.42
C PRO A 70 9.55 2.88 11.72
N TYR A 71 9.50 3.34 10.47
CA TYR A 71 8.29 3.54 9.69
C TYR A 71 8.04 2.42 8.67
N HIS A 72 8.86 1.37 8.62
CA HIS A 72 8.80 0.35 7.56
C HIS A 72 7.59 -0.59 7.63
N ASP A 73 6.94 -0.68 8.80
CA ASP A 73 5.79 -1.56 8.99
C ASP A 73 4.45 -0.82 8.87
N GLY A 74 3.41 -1.58 8.55
CA GLY A 74 2.07 -1.07 8.26
C GLY A 74 1.90 -0.64 6.79
N PHE A 75 0.89 0.20 6.58
CA PHE A 75 0.52 0.76 5.28
C PHE A 75 0.75 2.27 5.24
N HIS A 76 1.03 2.78 4.04
CA HIS A 76 1.16 4.20 3.76
C HIS A 76 0.03 4.64 2.84
N PHE A 77 -0.51 5.84 3.04
CA PHE A 77 -1.69 6.30 2.32
C PHE A 77 -1.31 7.42 1.36
N ILE A 78 -1.80 7.32 0.12
CA ILE A 78 -1.67 8.34 -0.91
C ILE A 78 -3.06 8.81 -1.32
N ASP A 79 -3.29 10.12 -1.25
CA ASP A 79 -4.51 10.74 -1.79
C ASP A 79 -4.39 10.79 -3.32
N ILE A 80 -5.34 10.16 -4.02
CA ILE A 80 -5.28 10.08 -5.48
C ILE A 80 -5.49 11.42 -6.20
N LYS A 81 -5.96 12.46 -5.51
CA LYS A 81 -6.16 13.79 -6.10
C LYS A 81 -4.87 14.59 -6.11
N THR A 82 -4.06 14.46 -5.07
CA THR A 82 -2.80 15.21 -4.92
C THR A 82 -1.58 14.36 -5.27
N MET A 83 -1.72 13.03 -5.26
CA MET A 83 -0.63 12.05 -5.37
C MET A 83 0.46 12.24 -4.29
N GLU A 84 0.09 12.77 -3.14
CA GLU A 84 0.97 12.97 -2.00
C GLU A 84 0.72 11.93 -0.91
N ILE A 85 1.76 11.63 -0.13
CA ILE A 85 1.61 10.82 1.09
C ILE A 85 0.82 11.64 2.11
N THR A 86 -0.20 11.05 2.71
CA THR A 86 -0.95 11.69 3.80
C THR A 86 -0.73 11.00 5.13
N HIS A 87 -0.44 9.69 5.11
CA HIS A 87 -0.22 8.89 6.31
C HIS A 87 0.89 7.87 6.05
N ILE A 88 1.70 7.57 7.07
CA ILE A 88 2.73 6.53 7.02
C ILE A 88 2.59 5.56 8.19
N SER A 89 2.95 4.30 8.00
CA SER A 89 3.00 3.30 9.07
C SER A 89 1.68 3.19 9.82
N GLN A 90 0.62 2.97 9.05
CA GLN A 90 -0.72 2.79 9.57
C GLN A 90 -1.00 1.29 9.72
N TYR A 91 -1.46 0.90 10.89
CA TYR A 91 -2.19 -0.35 11.07
C TYR A 91 -3.58 -0.20 10.48
N ILE A 92 -4.00 -1.18 9.68
CA ILE A 92 -5.35 -1.27 9.13
C ILE A 92 -6.01 -2.51 9.71
N SER A 93 -7.25 -2.36 10.17
CA SER A 93 -8.09 -3.47 10.61
C SER A 93 -9.36 -3.50 9.75
N PRO A 94 -9.35 -4.15 8.58
CA PRO A 94 -10.50 -4.14 7.68
C PRO A 94 -11.76 -4.62 8.41
N PRO A 95 -12.93 -3.98 8.19
CA PRO A 95 -14.19 -4.39 8.83
C PRO A 95 -14.47 -5.88 8.59
N VAL A 96 -14.87 -6.58 9.65
CA VAL A 96 -15.08 -8.03 9.63
C VAL A 96 -16.18 -8.40 8.63
N GLU A 97 -17.17 -7.53 8.44
CA GLU A 97 -18.31 -7.75 7.53
C GLU A 97 -17.87 -7.99 6.08
N LEU A 98 -16.68 -7.49 5.68
CA LEU A 98 -16.14 -7.70 4.34
C LEU A 98 -15.84 -9.16 4.01
N ILE A 99 -15.78 -10.04 5.02
CA ILE A 99 -15.54 -11.47 4.88
C ILE A 99 -16.82 -12.29 4.70
N ASN A 100 -18.00 -11.70 4.97
CA ASN A 100 -19.26 -12.43 4.90
C ASN A 100 -19.61 -12.87 3.47
N ASP A 101 -19.20 -12.07 2.47
CA ASP A 101 -19.42 -12.35 1.04
C ASP A 101 -18.23 -13.03 0.37
N LEU A 102 -17.24 -13.48 1.15
CA LEU A 102 -16.04 -14.12 0.63
C LEU A 102 -16.23 -15.63 0.53
N ASN A 103 -16.02 -16.17 -0.65
CA ASN A 103 -15.73 -17.60 -0.75
C ASN A 103 -14.30 -17.82 -0.25
N LEU A 104 -14.15 -18.09 1.06
CA LEU A 104 -12.85 -18.27 1.72
C LEU A 104 -12.01 -19.38 1.09
N GLU A 105 -12.63 -20.38 0.45
CA GLU A 105 -11.93 -21.45 -0.27
C GLU A 105 -11.28 -20.97 -1.59
N ALA A 106 -11.78 -19.87 -2.15
CA ALA A 106 -11.24 -19.26 -3.38
C ALA A 106 -10.18 -18.17 -3.09
N ILE A 107 -9.85 -17.94 -1.82
CA ILE A 107 -9.02 -16.83 -1.36
C ILE A 107 -7.68 -17.38 -0.90
N THR A 108 -6.66 -17.20 -1.75
CA THR A 108 -5.26 -17.54 -1.44
C THR A 108 -4.32 -16.34 -1.18
N PRO A 109 -4.67 -15.30 -0.39
CA PRO A 109 -3.70 -14.33 0.10
C PRO A 109 -2.63 -15.03 0.94
N CYS A 110 -1.36 -14.79 0.59
CA CYS A 110 -0.22 -15.35 1.30
C CYS A 110 0.20 -14.40 2.45
N GLY A 111 -0.50 -14.47 3.58
CA GLY A 111 -0.13 -13.80 4.82
C GLY A 111 -0.90 -12.52 5.15
N ALA A 112 -0.62 -11.95 6.33
CA ALA A 112 -1.44 -10.91 6.94
C ALA A 112 -1.49 -9.60 6.13
N ARG A 113 -0.35 -9.12 5.60
CA ARG A 113 -0.30 -7.89 4.80
C ARG A 113 -1.08 -8.05 3.49
N GLU A 114 -0.98 -9.20 2.85
CA GLU A 114 -1.72 -9.49 1.62
C GLU A 114 -3.23 -9.55 1.86
N MET A 115 -3.66 -10.27 2.90
CA MET A 115 -5.07 -10.32 3.30
C MET A 115 -5.62 -8.92 3.64
N THR A 116 -4.86 -8.12 4.40
CA THR A 116 -5.27 -6.74 4.72
C THR A 116 -5.41 -5.90 3.46
N ALA A 117 -4.50 -6.00 2.50
CA ALA A 117 -4.58 -5.26 1.24
C ALA A 117 -5.80 -5.66 0.41
N PHE A 118 -6.04 -6.97 0.29
CA PHE A 118 -7.20 -7.53 -0.40
C PHE A 118 -8.51 -6.99 0.18
N LEU A 119 -8.71 -7.12 1.50
CA LEU A 119 -9.92 -6.64 2.17
C LEU A 119 -10.06 -5.12 2.09
N THR A 120 -8.97 -4.38 2.32
CA THR A 120 -8.95 -2.92 2.24
C THR A 120 -9.36 -2.43 0.85
N SER A 121 -8.98 -3.14 -0.21
CA SER A 121 -9.36 -2.78 -1.59
C SER A 121 -10.86 -2.91 -1.88
N LYS A 122 -11.63 -3.57 -1.00
CA LYS A 122 -13.10 -3.66 -1.09
C LYS A 122 -13.82 -2.49 -0.43
N ILE A 123 -13.11 -1.66 0.33
CA ILE A 123 -13.72 -0.57 1.12
C ILE A 123 -14.06 0.61 0.22
N ASP A 124 -15.31 1.08 0.33
CA ASP A 124 -15.75 2.30 -0.34
C ASP A 124 -14.89 3.49 0.05
N GLY A 125 -14.33 4.15 -0.97
CA GLY A 125 -13.38 5.24 -0.80
C GLY A 125 -11.94 4.83 -1.10
N ILE A 126 -11.63 3.54 -1.20
CA ILE A 126 -10.32 3.04 -1.64
C ILE A 126 -10.36 2.84 -3.16
N LEU A 127 -9.34 3.34 -3.87
CA LEU A 127 -9.19 3.10 -5.30
C LEU A 127 -8.56 1.73 -5.55
N CYS A 128 -7.42 1.48 -4.90
CA CYS A 128 -6.71 0.20 -4.92
C CYS A 128 -5.68 0.17 -3.78
N VAL A 129 -5.12 -1.01 -3.54
CA VAL A 129 -4.01 -1.22 -2.61
C VAL A 129 -2.86 -1.88 -3.36
N GLY A 130 -1.71 -1.22 -3.40
CA GLY A 130 -0.48 -1.74 -3.98
C GLY A 130 0.39 -2.39 -2.92
N LEU A 131 0.94 -3.55 -3.22
CA LEU A 131 1.94 -4.23 -2.41
C LEU A 131 3.22 -4.43 -3.20
N ILE A 132 4.35 -4.30 -2.52
CA ILE A 132 5.64 -4.78 -2.97
C ILE A 132 6.16 -5.68 -1.86
N SER A 133 6.40 -6.96 -2.14
CA SER A 133 6.98 -7.88 -1.17
C SER A 133 8.50 -7.66 -1.04
N SER A 134 9.12 -8.20 0.01
CA SER A 134 10.58 -8.12 0.21
C SER A 134 11.38 -8.81 -0.89
N ASP A 135 10.80 -9.84 -1.53
CA ASP A 135 11.34 -10.50 -2.72
C ASP A 135 11.01 -9.78 -4.04
N LYS A 136 10.49 -8.55 -3.96
CA LYS A 136 10.25 -7.64 -5.08
C LYS A 136 9.15 -8.09 -6.05
N ILE A 137 8.13 -8.80 -5.55
CA ILE A 137 6.90 -9.10 -6.28
C ILE A 137 5.91 -7.95 -6.05
N ILE A 138 5.31 -7.45 -7.13
CA ILE A 138 4.29 -6.41 -7.07
C ILE A 138 2.92 -7.05 -7.19
N LYS A 139 1.99 -6.66 -6.31
CA LYS A 139 0.56 -6.99 -6.41
C LYS A 139 -0.28 -5.73 -6.32
N ILE A 140 -1.38 -5.65 -7.06
CA ILE A 140 -2.36 -4.56 -6.94
C ILE A 140 -3.75 -5.14 -6.76
N PHE A 141 -4.37 -4.81 -5.62
CA PHE A 141 -5.73 -5.21 -5.32
C PHE A 141 -6.72 -4.08 -5.60
N LYS A 142 -7.81 -4.39 -6.29
CA LYS A 142 -8.91 -3.47 -6.55
C LYS A 142 -10.24 -4.21 -6.44
N ASN A 143 -11.17 -3.68 -5.64
CA ASN A 143 -12.48 -4.29 -5.40
C ASN A 143 -12.40 -5.76 -4.95
N GLY A 144 -11.38 -6.13 -4.18
CA GLY A 144 -11.16 -7.51 -3.74
C GLY A 144 -10.75 -8.46 -4.86
N ILE A 145 -10.02 -7.98 -5.87
CA ILE A 145 -9.46 -8.77 -6.96
C ILE A 145 -8.00 -8.36 -7.16
N ASP A 146 -7.11 -9.32 -7.35
CA ASP A 146 -5.75 -9.04 -7.84
C ASP A 146 -5.83 -8.71 -9.34
N ILE A 147 -5.53 -7.45 -9.68
CA ILE A 147 -5.61 -6.93 -11.04
C ILE A 147 -4.24 -6.82 -11.72
N TYR A 148 -3.16 -7.05 -10.96
CA TYR A 148 -1.80 -6.95 -11.46
C TYR A 148 -0.84 -7.68 -10.54
N GLU A 149 -0.23 -8.74 -11.06
CA GLU A 149 0.88 -9.42 -10.42
C GLU A 149 2.10 -9.35 -11.34
N GLN A 150 3.20 -8.79 -10.81
CA GLN A 150 4.50 -8.84 -11.47
C GLN A 150 5.48 -9.58 -10.57
N VAL A 151 5.74 -10.83 -10.91
CA VAL A 151 6.84 -11.62 -10.36
C VAL A 151 8.13 -11.17 -11.03
N LYS A 152 9.16 -10.97 -10.20
CA LYS A 152 10.44 -10.35 -10.57
C LYS A 152 11.08 -10.96 -11.83
N VAL A 153 11.79 -10.09 -12.57
CA VAL A 153 12.84 -10.39 -13.57
C VAL A 153 14.17 -10.64 -12.86
#